data_AF-A0A2R6RXC4-F1
#
_entry.id   AF-A0A2R6RXC4-F1
#
_cell.length_a   1.000
_cell.length_b   1.000
_cell.length_c   1.000
_cell.angle_alpha   90.00
_cell.angle_beta   90.00
_cell.angle_gamma   90.00
#
_symmetry.space_group_name_H-M   'P 1'
#
loop_
_entity.id
_entity.type
_entity.pdbx_description
1 polymer ?
#
loop_
_entity_poly.entity_id
_entity_poly.type
_entity_poly.pdbx_seq_one_letter_code
_entity_poly.pdbx_strand_id
1 'polypeptide(L)'
;MKSEGYVLLDIRPEWDREKASVSGSLHVPLFVEDRDNSLLALLKKWVHFGYIGLWTGQFFAMINPQFLQQVEMEVPDKGTKVLVACGEGLRSMVAASKLHEGGCSNLGWLAGGFNRAKDDDFLGVEGTEKLQYATIG
;
A
#
# COMPACT_ATOMS: atom_id res chain seq x y z
N MET A 1 4.85 18.00 -8.54
CA MET A 1 3.51 18.44 -8.06
C MET A 1 3.68 19.23 -6.76
N LYS A 2 3.16 20.46 -6.62
CA LYS A 2 3.01 21.07 -5.27
C LYS A 2 1.92 20.26 -4.58
N SER A 3 2.23 19.56 -3.48
CA SER A 3 1.19 18.88 -2.71
C SER A 3 0.22 19.96 -2.22
N GLU A 4 -1.04 19.88 -2.63
CA GLU A 4 -2.15 20.78 -2.23
C GLU A 4 -2.54 20.57 -0.73
N GLY A 5 -1.52 20.41 0.13
CA GLY A 5 -1.62 19.97 1.51
C GLY A 5 -1.82 18.46 1.69
N TYR A 6 -1.64 17.65 0.64
CA TYR A 6 -1.76 16.19 0.74
C TYR A 6 -0.51 15.55 1.30
N VAL A 7 -0.70 14.62 2.23
CA VAL A 7 0.31 13.66 2.67
C VAL A 7 0.18 12.39 1.84
N LEU A 8 1.28 11.96 1.21
CA LEU A 8 1.30 10.71 0.46
C LEU A 8 1.49 9.54 1.44
N LEU A 9 0.58 8.58 1.40
CA LEU A 9 0.65 7.33 2.15
C LEU A 9 0.89 6.17 1.19
N ASP A 10 2.12 5.67 1.16
CA ASP A 10 2.46 4.43 0.46
C ASP A 10 1.97 3.24 1.30
N ILE A 11 1.14 2.39 0.71
CA ILE A 11 0.58 1.20 1.36
C ILE A 11 1.12 -0.11 0.76
N ARG A 12 2.11 -0.01 -0.13
CA ARG A 12 2.77 -1.19 -0.68
C ARG A 12 3.48 -1.97 0.43
N PRO A 13 3.63 -3.28 0.27
CA PRO A 13 4.46 -4.07 1.17
C PRO A 13 5.93 -3.61 1.14
N GLU A 14 6.69 -3.92 2.18
CA GLU A 14 8.10 -3.50 2.34
C GLU A 14 8.95 -3.84 1.10
N TRP A 15 8.83 -5.06 0.58
CA TRP A 15 9.63 -5.53 -0.57
C TRP A 15 9.37 -4.76 -1.88
N ASP A 16 8.20 -4.14 -2.02
CA ASP A 16 7.89 -3.26 -3.16
C ASP A 16 8.44 -1.85 -2.92
N ARG A 17 8.36 -1.37 -1.68
CA ARG A 17 8.87 -0.05 -1.29
C ARG A 17 10.40 0.02 -1.35
N GLU A 18 11.09 -1.04 -0.97
CA GLU A 18 12.56 -1.13 -1.01
C GLU A 18 13.13 -0.95 -2.42
N LYS A 19 12.40 -1.36 -3.45
CA LYS A 19 12.79 -1.18 -4.86
C LYS A 19 12.80 0.29 -5.27
N ALA A 20 11.75 1.02 -4.90
CA ALA A 20 11.62 2.45 -5.10
C ALA A 20 10.53 3.05 -4.20
N SER A 21 10.74 4.29 -3.73
CA SER A 21 9.76 5.02 -2.92
C SER A 21 9.83 6.53 -3.17
N VAL A 22 8.78 7.27 -2.79
CA VAL A 22 8.77 8.72 -2.86
C VAL A 22 9.32 9.29 -1.56
N SER A 23 10.36 10.12 -1.64
CA SER A 23 10.97 10.77 -0.49
C SER A 23 9.95 11.62 0.28
N GLY A 24 9.94 11.47 1.60
CA GLY A 24 8.97 12.15 2.48
C GLY A 24 7.56 11.56 2.47
N SER A 25 7.28 10.47 1.75
CA SER A 25 6.01 9.76 1.87
C SER A 25 5.94 8.97 3.17
N LEU A 26 4.77 8.95 3.81
CA LEU A 26 4.48 8.02 4.90
C LEU A 26 4.35 6.61 4.35
N HIS A 27 4.66 5.61 5.17
CA HIS A 27 4.55 4.22 4.77
C HIS A 27 3.87 3.39 5.86
N VAL A 28 2.75 2.77 5.48
CA VAL A 28 2.07 1.78 6.32
C VAL A 28 1.55 0.67 5.40
N PRO A 29 2.15 -0.52 5.41
CA PRO A 29 1.80 -1.58 4.46
C PRO A 29 0.39 -2.12 4.74
N LEU A 30 -0.45 -2.19 3.70
CA LEU A 30 -1.75 -2.87 3.79
C LEU A 30 -1.58 -4.39 3.87
N PHE A 31 -0.52 -4.91 3.23
CA PHE A 31 -0.17 -6.32 3.22
C PHE A 31 1.23 -6.51 3.79
N VAL A 32 1.37 -7.50 4.66
CA VAL A 32 2.63 -7.89 5.32
C VAL A 32 2.89 -9.37 5.11
N GLU A 33 4.12 -9.78 5.38
CA GLU A 33 4.52 -11.19 5.27
C GLU A 33 3.70 -12.08 6.23
N ASP A 34 3.08 -13.13 5.68
CA ASP A 34 2.39 -14.19 6.40
C ASP A 34 3.40 -15.27 6.81
N ARG A 35 3.80 -15.22 8.08
CA ARG A 35 4.75 -16.16 8.69
C ARG A 35 4.09 -17.38 9.34
N ASP A 36 2.77 -17.56 9.19
CA ASP A 36 2.09 -18.75 9.72
C ASP A 36 2.36 -19.96 8.81
N ASN A 37 3.30 -20.80 9.25
CA ASN A 37 3.74 -22.00 8.56
C ASN A 37 3.16 -23.29 9.16
N SER A 38 2.05 -23.21 9.90
CA SER A 38 1.40 -24.41 10.44
C SER A 38 0.80 -25.29 9.33
N LEU A 39 0.80 -26.61 9.50
CA LEU A 39 0.26 -27.58 8.53
C LEU A 39 -1.20 -27.28 8.13
N LEU A 40 -2.00 -26.82 9.09
CA LEU A 40 -3.39 -26.43 8.86
C LEU A 40 -3.50 -25.12 8.06
N ALA A 41 -2.62 -24.14 8.33
CA ALA A 41 -2.55 -22.90 7.56
C ALA A 41 -2.10 -23.17 6.12
N LEU A 42 -1.13 -24.07 5.90
CA LEU A 42 -0.71 -24.49 4.57
C LEU A 42 -1.88 -25.12 3.80
N LEU A 43 -2.64 -26.04 4.40
CA LEU A 43 -3.81 -26.64 3.75
C LEU A 43 -4.88 -25.60 3.37
N LYS A 44 -5.15 -24.62 4.26
CA LYS A 44 -6.06 -23.51 3.95
C LYS A 44 -5.53 -22.61 2.83
N LYS A 45 -4.23 -22.32 2.82
CA LYS A 45 -3.56 -21.54 1.77
C LYS A 45 -3.74 -22.21 0.40
N TRP A 46 -3.57 -23.55 0.30
CA TRP A 46 -3.87 -24.35 -0.90
C TRP A 46 -5.29 -24.17 -1.46
N VAL A 47 -6.30 -24.00 -0.62
CA VAL A 47 -7.69 -23.75 -1.07
C VAL A 47 -7.87 -22.29 -1.51
N HIS A 48 -7.26 -21.32 -0.81
CA HIS A 48 -7.30 -19.90 -1.17
C HIS A 48 -6.46 -19.56 -2.42
N PHE A 49 -5.48 -20.40 -2.79
CA PHE A 49 -4.67 -20.26 -4.00
C PHE A 49 -5.51 -20.19 -5.29
N GLY A 50 -6.65 -20.88 -5.35
CA GLY A 50 -7.46 -20.93 -6.56
C GLY A 50 -8.24 -19.65 -6.90
N TYR A 51 -8.65 -18.87 -5.89
CA TYR A 51 -9.59 -17.74 -6.10
C TYR A 51 -9.03 -16.38 -5.61
N ILE A 52 -8.16 -16.38 -4.59
CA ILE A 52 -7.63 -15.16 -3.95
C ILE A 52 -6.13 -15.00 -4.21
N GLY A 53 -5.38 -16.11 -4.25
CA GLY A 53 -3.92 -16.09 -4.45
C GLY A 53 -3.45 -15.47 -5.78
N LEU A 54 -4.28 -15.51 -6.82
CA LEU A 54 -3.98 -14.85 -8.11
C LEU A 54 -4.22 -13.32 -8.07
N TRP A 55 -5.12 -12.84 -7.20
CA TRP A 55 -5.42 -11.41 -7.03
C TRP A 55 -4.51 -10.71 -6.02
N THR A 56 -3.94 -11.45 -5.06
CA THR A 56 -3.05 -10.90 -4.03
C THR A 56 -1.56 -10.99 -4.36
N GLY A 57 -1.18 -11.66 -5.46
CA GLY A 57 0.13 -11.53 -6.09
C GLY A 57 1.34 -12.05 -5.31
N GLN A 58 1.21 -12.53 -4.07
CA GLN A 58 2.32 -13.12 -3.33
C GLN A 58 1.83 -14.25 -2.42
N PHE A 59 2.46 -15.43 -2.55
CA PHE A 59 2.22 -16.66 -1.78
C PHE A 59 2.35 -16.48 -0.24
N PHE A 60 2.82 -15.32 0.22
CA PHE A 60 3.21 -15.04 1.59
C PHE A 60 2.68 -13.69 2.09
N ALA A 61 1.59 -13.14 1.56
CA ALA A 61 1.04 -11.86 2.01
C ALA A 61 -0.29 -12.03 2.75
N MET A 62 -0.42 -11.42 3.93
CA MET A 62 -1.67 -11.28 4.67
C MET A 62 -2.02 -9.80 4.88
N ILE A 63 -3.31 -9.50 5.08
CA ILE A 63 -3.73 -8.13 5.46
C ILE A 63 -3.10 -7.80 6.81
N ASN A 64 -2.46 -6.64 6.90
CA ASN A 64 -1.90 -6.12 8.14
C ASN A 64 -3.02 -5.84 9.15
N PRO A 65 -3.12 -6.60 10.26
CA PRO A 65 -4.19 -6.43 11.24
C PRO A 65 -4.06 -5.10 12.00
N GLN A 66 -2.87 -4.49 12.00
CA GLN A 66 -2.57 -3.24 12.68
C GLN A 66 -2.63 -2.03 11.73
N PHE A 67 -3.07 -2.21 10.47
CA PHE A 67 -3.05 -1.16 9.46
C PHE A 67 -3.67 0.16 9.92
N LEU A 68 -4.91 0.12 10.46
CA LEU A 68 -5.59 1.34 10.90
C LEU A 68 -4.90 2.02 12.09
N GLN A 69 -4.42 1.22 13.05
CA GLN A 69 -3.70 1.73 14.22
C GLN A 69 -2.38 2.39 13.80
N GLN A 70 -1.65 1.79 12.87
CA GLN A 70 -0.39 2.34 12.36
C GLN A 70 -0.62 3.63 11.58
N VAL A 71 -1.64 3.68 10.71
CA VAL A 71 -1.97 4.94 10.02
C VAL A 71 -2.39 6.04 11.00
N GLU A 72 -3.10 5.71 12.08
CA GLU A 72 -3.48 6.69 13.10
C GLU A 72 -2.28 7.21 13.90
N MET A 73 -1.24 6.41 14.11
CA MET A 73 0.00 6.89 14.74
C MET A 73 0.75 7.88 13.83
N GLU A 74 0.79 7.63 12.52
CA GLU A 74 1.45 8.50 11.55
C GLU A 74 0.60 9.75 11.20
N VAL A 75 -0.73 9.59 11.18
CA VAL A 75 -1.71 10.62 10.82
C VAL A 75 -2.81 10.69 11.90
N PRO A 76 -2.52 11.29 13.06
CA PRO A 76 -3.47 11.35 14.17
C PRO A 76 -4.65 12.29 13.90
N ASP A 77 -4.45 13.36 13.10
CA ASP A 77 -5.52 14.25 12.70
C ASP A 77 -6.33 13.67 11.52
N LYS A 78 -7.58 13.27 11.80
CA LYS A 78 -8.54 12.71 10.83
C LYS A 78 -9.00 13.70 9.75
N GLY A 79 -8.71 14.98 9.92
CA GLY A 79 -8.89 16.04 8.92
C GLY A 79 -7.74 16.14 7.91
N THR A 80 -6.62 15.44 8.13
CA THR A 80 -5.48 15.46 7.21
C THR A 80 -5.88 14.95 5.82
N LYS A 81 -5.46 15.67 4.78
CA LYS A 81 -5.64 15.22 3.39
C LYS A 81 -4.63 14.12 3.10
N VAL A 82 -5.09 12.87 2.96
CA VAL A 82 -4.22 11.72 2.68
C VAL A 82 -4.44 11.24 1.26
N LEU A 83 -3.35 11.13 0.50
CA LEU A 83 -3.32 10.53 -0.82
C LEU A 83 -2.73 9.13 -0.72
N VAL A 84 -3.58 8.12 -0.84
CA VAL A 84 -3.19 6.70 -0.68
C VAL A 84 -2.64 6.16 -2.00
N ALA A 85 -1.49 5.51 -1.96
CA ALA A 85 -0.80 5.00 -3.14
C ALA A 85 -0.37 3.54 -2.97
N CYS A 86 -0.62 2.75 -4.01
CA CYS A 86 -0.14 1.39 -4.15
C CYS A 86 0.35 1.21 -5.59
N GLY A 87 0.62 -0.03 -6.01
CA GLY A 87 1.08 -0.28 -7.39
C GLY A 87 0.07 0.11 -8.48
N GLU A 88 -1.13 -0.46 -8.45
CA GLU A 88 -2.13 -0.33 -9.54
C GLU A 88 -3.38 0.48 -9.14
N GLY A 89 -3.47 0.92 -7.89
CA GLY A 89 -4.59 1.71 -7.35
C GLY A 89 -5.73 0.89 -6.72
N LEU A 90 -5.90 -0.39 -7.05
CA LEU A 90 -6.97 -1.22 -6.47
C LEU A 90 -6.84 -1.38 -4.95
N ARG A 91 -5.63 -1.70 -4.47
CA ARG A 91 -5.34 -1.81 -3.02
C ARG A 91 -5.53 -0.47 -2.32
N SER A 92 -5.23 0.64 -2.99
CA SER A 92 -5.42 1.99 -2.43
C SER A 92 -6.89 2.33 -2.23
N MET A 93 -7.76 1.89 -3.14
CA MET A 93 -9.21 2.06 -2.99
C MET A 93 -9.75 1.31 -1.77
N VAL A 94 -9.30 0.06 -1.57
CA VAL A 94 -9.67 -0.74 -0.39
C VAL A 94 -9.16 -0.10 0.90
N ALA A 95 -7.90 0.35 0.92
CA ALA A 95 -7.34 1.06 2.06
C ALA A 95 -8.07 2.38 2.36
N ALA A 96 -8.41 3.16 1.33
CA ALA A 96 -9.17 4.38 1.49
C ALA A 96 -10.56 4.12 2.10
N SER A 97 -11.25 3.04 1.71
CA SER A 97 -12.51 2.63 2.35
C SER A 97 -12.32 2.34 3.83
N LYS A 98 -11.30 1.53 4.18
CA LYS A 98 -10.98 1.20 5.59
C LYS A 98 -10.63 2.45 6.41
N LEU A 99 -9.86 3.37 5.85
CA LEU A 99 -9.50 4.63 6.51
C LEU A 99 -10.72 5.53 6.70
N HIS A 100 -11.63 5.55 5.74
CA HIS A 100 -12.89 6.28 5.85
C HIS A 100 -13.77 5.73 6.96
N GLU A 101 -13.91 4.40 7.04
CA GLU A 101 -14.59 3.70 8.14
C GLU A 101 -13.91 4.00 9.50
N GLY A 102 -12.59 4.21 9.50
CA GLY A 102 -11.80 4.65 10.65
C GLY A 102 -11.86 6.16 10.96
N GLY A 103 -12.73 6.92 10.28
CA GLY A 103 -13.02 8.33 10.56
C GLY A 103 -12.21 9.34 9.75
N CYS A 104 -11.30 8.92 8.87
CA CYS A 104 -10.57 9.83 8.00
C CYS A 104 -11.50 10.41 6.92
N SER A 105 -11.58 11.73 6.86
CA SER A 105 -12.57 12.43 6.01
C SER A 105 -12.03 12.89 4.67
N ASN A 106 -10.74 13.22 4.59
CA ASN A 106 -10.10 13.80 3.41
C ASN A 106 -9.17 12.79 2.73
N LEU A 107 -9.75 11.83 2.01
CA LEU A 107 -9.02 10.75 1.36
C LEU A 107 -9.06 10.87 -0.16
N GLY A 108 -7.93 10.62 -0.80
CA GLY A 108 -7.82 10.37 -2.23
C GLY A 108 -6.92 9.17 -2.49
N TRP A 109 -6.91 8.65 -3.72
CA TRP A 109 -5.94 7.64 -4.14
C TRP A 109 -5.43 7.90 -5.55
N LEU A 110 -4.24 7.40 -5.84
CA LEU A 110 -3.67 7.46 -7.19
C LEU A 110 -4.37 6.46 -8.12
N ALA A 111 -5.12 6.97 -9.10
CA ALA A 111 -5.78 6.14 -10.09
C ALA A 111 -4.75 5.45 -11.00
N GLY A 112 -4.67 4.12 -10.94
CA GLY A 112 -3.62 3.33 -11.59
C GLY A 112 -2.33 3.22 -10.78
N GLY A 113 -2.30 3.79 -9.57
CA GLY A 113 -1.19 3.70 -8.62
C GLY A 113 0.14 4.23 -9.17
N PHE A 114 1.23 3.76 -8.58
CA PHE A 114 2.59 4.08 -9.00
C PHE A 114 2.95 3.54 -10.39
N ASN A 115 2.24 2.53 -10.91
CA ASN A 115 2.44 2.01 -12.27
C ASN A 115 2.17 3.05 -13.37
N ARG A 116 1.49 4.14 -13.04
CA ARG A 116 1.27 5.27 -13.96
C ARG A 116 2.18 6.47 -13.71
N ALA A 117 3.04 6.40 -12.70
CA ALA A 117 3.98 7.46 -12.40
C ALA A 117 5.00 7.62 -13.54
N LYS A 118 5.28 8.86 -13.89
CA LYS A 118 6.37 9.28 -14.78
C LYS A 118 7.52 9.85 -13.95
N ASP A 119 8.68 9.96 -14.56
CA ASP A 119 9.93 10.36 -13.89
C ASP A 119 9.80 11.72 -13.16
N ASP A 120 8.94 12.64 -13.64
CA ASP A 120 8.75 13.98 -13.07
C ASP A 120 7.48 14.16 -12.21
N ASP A 121 6.68 13.09 -12.01
CA ASP A 121 5.44 13.19 -11.24
C ASP A 121 5.71 13.44 -9.75
N PHE A 122 6.79 12.84 -9.22
CA PHE A 122 7.22 12.94 -7.83
C PHE A 122 8.62 13.54 -7.73
N LEU A 123 8.77 14.54 -6.87
CA LEU A 123 10.08 15.14 -6.57
C LEU A 123 10.78 14.26 -5.53
N GLY A 124 11.89 13.63 -5.91
CA GLY A 124 12.69 12.80 -5.00
C GLY A 124 12.22 11.36 -4.91
N VAL A 125 12.29 10.61 -6.02
CA VAL A 125 12.17 9.15 -5.97
C VAL A 125 13.51 8.56 -5.51
N GLU A 126 13.46 7.73 -4.48
CA GLU A 126 14.60 7.00 -3.92
C GLU A 126 14.49 5.52 -4.30
N GLY A 127 15.62 4.82 -4.49
CA GLY A 127 15.66 3.40 -4.84
C GLY A 127 16.45 3.11 -6.12
N THR A 128 16.59 1.84 -6.45
CA THR A 128 17.34 1.37 -7.63
C THR A 128 16.44 1.13 -8.85
N GLU A 129 15.15 0.93 -8.63
CA GLU A 129 14.16 0.72 -9.69
C GLU A 129 13.34 1.97 -9.98
N LYS A 130 12.64 1.98 -11.13
CA LYS A 130 11.63 2.99 -11.38
C LYS A 130 10.42 2.73 -10.50
N LEU A 131 9.82 3.81 -9.97
CA LEU A 131 8.59 3.74 -9.18
C LEU A 131 7.45 2.99 -9.91
N GLN A 132 7.41 3.11 -11.24
CA GLN A 132 6.48 2.38 -12.11
C GLN A 132 6.64 0.84 -12.08
N TYR A 133 7.84 0.32 -11.80
CA TYR A 133 8.15 -1.11 -11.85
C TYR A 133 8.30 -1.73 -10.47
N ALA A 134 8.35 -0.91 -9.42
CA ALA A 134 8.52 -1.29 -8.02
C ALA A 134 7.28 -1.96 -7.40
N THR A 135 6.58 -2.78 -8.19
CA THR A 135 5.40 -3.58 -7.82
C THR A 135 5.43 -4.95 -8.51
N ILE A 136 6.40 -5.16 -9.40
CA ILE A 136 6.61 -6.38 -10.17
C ILE A 136 7.69 -7.16 -9.44
N GLY A 137 7.39 -8.41 -9.07
CA GLY A 137 8.30 -9.28 -8.33
C GLY A 137 7.62 -10.54 -7.85
#